data_AF-A0A959SZC0-F1
#
_entry.id   AF-A0A959SZC0-F1
#
_cell.length_a   1.000
_cell.length_b   1.000
_cell.length_c   1.000
_cell.angle_alpha   90.00
_cell.angle_beta   90.00
_cell.angle_gamma   90.00
#
_symmetry.space_group_name_H-M   'P 1'
#
loop_
_entity.id
_entity.type
_entity.pdbx_description
1 polymer ?
#
loop_
_entity_poly.entity_id
_entity_poly.type
_entity_poly.pdbx_seq_one_letter_code
_entity_poly.pdbx_strand_id
1 'polypeptide(L)'
;MKLNLSISAKIFLTIIFFAASVFGFMLKLPSAFRGHDKELHALFYFLAAAFLNILFSNNKLVWHILIFAGLYLFSVSIEHAQEYSNRFFHKRIHGRYDPEDVKYNLKGLITFSAIWFSYIVIRFMNKKLVLKEIKSQKE
;
A
#
# COMPACT_ATOMS: atom_id res chain seq x y z
N MET A 1 -1.52 -7.62 12.85
CA MET A 1 -1.27 -9.09 12.87
C MET A 1 0.24 -9.33 12.87
N LYS A 2 0.77 -10.35 13.55
CA LYS A 2 2.22 -10.62 13.57
C LYS A 2 2.48 -11.90 12.76
N LEU A 3 3.10 -11.76 11.59
CA LEU A 3 3.59 -12.90 10.83
C LEU A 3 4.94 -13.36 11.40
N ASN A 4 5.04 -14.66 11.71
CA ASN A 4 6.26 -15.31 12.18
C ASN A 4 7.20 -15.64 11.02
N LEU A 5 7.57 -14.62 10.24
CA LEU A 5 8.56 -14.73 9.17
C LEU A 5 9.88 -14.09 9.59
N SER A 6 11.00 -14.67 9.17
CA SER A 6 12.31 -14.04 9.34
C SER A 6 12.37 -12.71 8.58
N ILE A 7 13.20 -11.78 9.06
CA ILE A 7 13.36 -10.46 8.43
C ILE A 7 13.82 -10.62 6.97
N SER A 8 14.75 -11.55 6.71
CA SER A 8 15.23 -11.86 5.36
C SER A 8 14.09 -12.33 4.45
N ALA A 9 13.19 -13.19 4.93
CA ALA A 9 12.04 -13.64 4.13
C ALA A 9 11.08 -12.49 3.81
N LYS A 10 10.84 -11.57 4.77
CA LYS A 10 10.01 -10.39 4.55
C LYS A 10 10.61 -9.47 3.49
N ILE A 11 11.91 -9.22 3.57
CA ILE A 11 12.65 -8.42 2.59
C ILE A 11 12.59 -9.08 1.21
N PHE A 12 12.87 -10.38 1.13
CA PHE A 12 12.82 -11.15 -0.11
C PHE A 12 11.45 -11.08 -0.80
N LEU A 13 10.36 -11.31 -0.03
CA LEU A 13 8.99 -11.17 -0.55
C LEU A 13 8.73 -9.75 -1.05
N THR A 14 9.15 -8.73 -0.29
CA THR A 14 8.99 -7.33 -0.69
C THR A 14 9.69 -7.03 -2.01
N ILE A 15 10.92 -7.50 -2.20
CA ILE A 15 11.69 -7.31 -3.43
C ILE A 15 10.98 -7.97 -4.62
N ILE A 16 10.51 -9.22 -4.47
CA ILE A 16 9.81 -9.93 -5.55
C ILE A 16 8.53 -9.20 -5.94
N PHE A 17 7.68 -8.87 -4.96
CA PHE A 17 6.41 -8.18 -5.26
C PHE A 17 6.64 -6.77 -5.78
N PHE A 18 7.68 -6.08 -5.32
CA PHE A 18 8.06 -4.78 -5.84
C PHE A 18 8.49 -4.86 -7.31
N ALA A 19 9.37 -5.82 -7.66
CA ALA A 19 9.79 -6.05 -9.05
C ALA A 19 8.60 -6.41 -9.95
N ALA A 20 7.71 -7.29 -9.48
CA ALA A 20 6.48 -7.64 -10.19
C ALA A 20 5.55 -6.43 -10.38
N SER A 21 5.47 -5.54 -9.38
CA SER A 21 4.67 -4.32 -9.44
C SER A 21 5.23 -3.34 -10.47
N VAL A 22 6.54 -3.07 -10.44
CA VAL A 22 7.21 -2.22 -11.43
C VAL A 22 6.97 -2.75 -12.85
N PHE A 23 7.13 -4.06 -13.06
CA PHE A 23 6.84 -4.68 -14.34
C PHE A 23 5.36 -4.52 -14.74
N GLY A 24 4.43 -4.75 -13.80
CA GLY A 24 3.00 -4.58 -14.02
C GLY A 24 2.61 -3.16 -14.46
N PHE A 25 3.15 -2.12 -13.82
CA PHE A 25 2.91 -0.72 -14.21
C PHE A 25 3.51 -0.35 -15.57
N MET A 26 4.51 -1.08 -16.04
CA MET A 26 5.09 -0.85 -17.36
C MET A 26 4.31 -1.55 -18.47
N LEU A 27 3.48 -2.55 -18.15
CA LEU A 27 2.66 -3.26 -19.10
C LEU A 27 1.39 -2.47 -19.46
N LYS A 28 0.99 -2.56 -20.73
CA LYS A 28 -0.25 -1.97 -21.20
C LYS A 28 -1.45 -2.77 -20.69
N LEU A 29 -2.42 -2.09 -20.11
CA LEU A 29 -3.62 -2.72 -19.58
C LEU A 29 -4.44 -3.41 -20.69
N PRO A 30 -4.91 -4.66 -20.48
CA PRO A 30 -5.80 -5.34 -21.42
C PRO A 30 -7.05 -4.52 -21.72
N SER A 31 -7.59 -4.63 -22.94
CA SER A 31 -8.73 -3.81 -23.39
C SER A 31 -9.95 -3.88 -22.47
N ALA A 32 -10.23 -5.05 -21.89
CA ALA A 32 -11.35 -5.27 -20.98
C ALA A 32 -11.30 -4.40 -19.71
N PHE A 33 -10.12 -3.97 -19.27
CA PHE A 33 -9.94 -3.25 -18.01
C PHE A 33 -9.72 -1.74 -18.18
N ARG A 34 -9.65 -1.23 -19.41
CA ARG A 34 -9.35 0.20 -19.67
C ARG A 34 -10.35 1.17 -19.06
N GLY A 35 -11.61 0.75 -18.87
CA GLY A 35 -12.62 1.56 -18.20
C GLY A 35 -12.49 1.60 -16.67
N HIS A 36 -11.60 0.79 -16.10
CA HIS A 36 -11.41 0.60 -14.66
C HIS A 36 -9.98 0.86 -14.18
N ASP A 37 -9.16 1.52 -15.02
CA ASP A 37 -7.74 1.73 -14.78
C ASP A 37 -7.49 2.42 -13.43
N LYS A 38 -8.24 3.48 -13.16
CA LYS A 38 -8.16 4.27 -11.93
C LYS A 38 -8.56 3.47 -10.69
N GLU A 39 -9.60 2.65 -10.80
CA GLU A 39 -10.04 1.76 -9.72
C GLU A 39 -9.01 0.68 -9.43
N LEU A 40 -8.37 0.13 -10.47
CA LEU A 40 -7.28 -0.84 -10.33
C LEU A 40 -6.06 -0.23 -9.65
N HIS A 41 -5.70 1.00 -10.00
CA HIS A 41 -4.68 1.80 -9.34
C HIS A 41 -4.98 1.97 -7.84
N ALA A 42 -6.20 2.42 -7.50
CA ALA A 42 -6.63 2.54 -6.11
C ALA A 42 -6.59 1.19 -5.36
N LEU A 43 -7.07 0.13 -5.98
CA LEU A 43 -7.07 -1.23 -5.41
C LEU A 43 -5.65 -1.75 -5.19
N PHE A 44 -4.75 -1.54 -6.15
CA PHE A 44 -3.35 -1.93 -6.04
C PHE A 44 -2.69 -1.26 -4.84
N TYR A 45 -2.83 0.06 -4.69
CA TYR A 45 -2.21 0.78 -3.57
C TYR A 45 -2.84 0.43 -2.22
N PHE A 46 -4.15 0.17 -2.18
CA PHE A 46 -4.82 -0.37 -1.00
C PHE A 46 -4.21 -1.72 -0.58
N LEU A 47 -4.09 -2.66 -1.52
CA LEU A 47 -3.55 -4.00 -1.25
C LEU A 47 -2.06 -3.96 -0.91
N ALA A 48 -1.27 -3.12 -1.57
CA ALA A 48 0.14 -2.91 -1.27
C ALA A 48 0.32 -2.37 0.17
N ALA A 49 -0.48 -1.38 0.57
CA ALA A 49 -0.46 -0.84 1.92
C ALA A 49 -0.84 -1.91 2.96
N ALA A 50 -1.87 -2.72 2.67
CA ALA A 50 -2.29 -3.84 3.51
C ALA A 50 -1.19 -4.88 3.68
N PHE A 51 -0.61 -5.34 2.56
CA PHE A 51 0.44 -6.33 2.53
C PHE A 51 1.65 -5.89 3.36
N LEU A 52 2.17 -4.68 3.11
CA LEU A 52 3.33 -4.15 3.83
C LEU A 52 3.05 -3.90 5.31
N ASN A 53 1.84 -3.45 5.67
CA ASN A 53 1.47 -3.27 7.07
C ASN A 53 1.37 -4.60 7.82
N ILE A 54 0.82 -5.64 7.19
CA ILE A 54 0.79 -6.99 7.76
C ILE A 54 2.22 -7.54 7.94
N LEU A 55 3.12 -7.25 6.99
CA LEU A 55 4.48 -7.78 6.99
C LEU A 55 5.39 -7.08 8.03
N PHE A 56 5.34 -5.74 8.12
CA PHE A 56 6.30 -4.95 8.89
C PHE A 56 5.71 -4.17 10.07
N SER A 57 4.47 -3.66 9.97
CA SER A 57 3.97 -2.66 10.92
C SER A 57 3.83 -3.19 12.34
N ASN A 58 3.43 -4.46 12.52
CA ASN A 58 3.11 -5.01 13.84
C ASN A 58 2.17 -4.09 14.65
N ASN A 59 1.31 -3.33 13.97
CA ASN A 59 0.41 -2.30 14.50
C ASN A 59 1.14 -1.08 15.13
N LYS A 60 2.39 -0.80 14.73
CA LYS A 60 3.13 0.39 15.13
C LYS A 60 2.88 1.53 14.13
N LEU A 61 2.49 2.69 14.65
CA LEU A 61 2.15 3.87 13.84
C LEU A 61 3.33 4.35 12.97
N VAL A 62 4.56 4.34 13.49
CA VAL A 62 5.75 4.77 12.75
C VAL A 62 5.92 3.98 11.45
N TRP A 63 5.78 2.66 11.50
CA TRP A 63 5.88 1.83 10.31
C TRP A 63 4.73 2.05 9.33
N HIS A 64 3.52 2.30 9.82
CA HIS A 64 2.39 2.64 8.97
C HIS A 64 2.65 3.93 8.19
N ILE A 65 3.15 4.97 8.85
CA ILE A 65 3.51 6.26 8.23
C ILE A 65 4.62 6.06 7.18
N LEU A 66 5.67 5.31 7.50
CA LEU A 66 6.77 5.04 6.57
C LEU A 66 6.28 4.29 5.32
N ILE A 67 5.42 3.28 5.49
CA ILE A 67 4.82 2.53 4.37
C ILE A 67 3.95 3.45 3.52
N PHE A 68 3.10 4.27 4.15
CA PHE A 68 2.24 5.22 3.45
C PHE A 68 3.07 6.19 2.60
N ALA A 69 4.06 6.84 3.21
CA ALA A 69 4.91 7.81 2.53
C ALA A 69 5.72 7.15 1.40
N GLY A 70 6.29 5.97 1.64
CA GLY A 70 7.05 5.23 0.63
C GLY A 70 6.19 4.84 -0.58
N LEU A 71 4.99 4.34 -0.35
CA LEU A 71 4.05 4.02 -1.43
C LEU A 71 3.58 5.28 -2.17
N TYR A 72 3.28 6.36 -1.45
CA TYR A 72 2.89 7.61 -2.11
C TYR A 72 4.01 8.17 -3.00
N LEU A 73 5.26 8.16 -2.53
CA LEU A 73 6.41 8.56 -3.35
C LEU A 73 6.58 7.65 -4.57
N PHE A 74 6.40 6.33 -4.40
CA PHE A 74 6.43 5.38 -5.51
C PHE A 74 5.33 5.69 -6.56
N SER A 75 4.11 6.03 -6.12
CA SER A 75 3.01 6.45 -7.00
C SER A 75 3.37 7.65 -7.86
N VAL A 76 4.02 8.67 -7.30
CA VAL A 76 4.43 9.83 -8.09
C VAL A 76 5.60 9.47 -9.01
N SER A 77 6.52 8.64 -8.53
CA SER A 77 7.74 8.29 -9.25
C SER A 77 7.49 7.40 -10.46
N ILE A 78 6.52 6.48 -10.40
CA ILE A 78 6.23 5.57 -11.50
C ILE A 78 5.64 6.30 -12.71
N GLU A 79 4.78 7.29 -12.48
CA GLU A 79 4.23 8.17 -13.52
C GLU A 79 5.35 8.99 -14.19
N HIS A 80 6.27 9.55 -13.39
CA HIS A 80 7.44 10.24 -13.93
C HIS A 80 8.35 9.30 -14.73
N ALA A 81 8.53 8.05 -14.28
CA ALA A 81 9.33 7.06 -14.97
C ALA A 81 8.71 6.65 -16.31
N GLN A 82 7.39 6.50 -16.38
CA GLN A 82 6.65 6.23 -17.62
C GLN A 82 6.77 7.40 -18.61
N GLU A 83 6.62 8.65 -18.15
CA GLU A 83 6.80 9.83 -19.00
C GLU A 83 8.25 9.97 -19.48
N TYR A 84 9.23 9.76 -18.60
CA TYR A 84 10.64 9.76 -18.94
C TYR A 84 10.97 8.68 -19.97
N SER A 85 10.45 7.46 -19.80
CA SER A 85 10.61 6.35 -20.75
C SER A 85 10.08 6.74 -22.15
N ASN A 86 8.91 7.36 -22.22
CA ASN A 86 8.37 7.87 -23.49
C ASN A 86 9.29 8.88 -24.18
N ARG A 87 9.91 9.79 -23.40
CA ARG A 87 10.86 10.78 -23.92
C ARG A 87 12.16 10.10 -24.37
N PHE A 88 12.69 9.18 -23.59
CA PHE A 88 13.94 8.46 -23.88
C PHE A 88 13.85 7.63 -25.16
N PHE A 89 12.77 6.86 -25.33
CA PHE A 89 12.57 6.00 -26.50
C PHE A 89 11.96 6.73 -27.72
N HIS A 90 11.65 8.02 -27.59
CA HIS A 90 10.99 8.83 -28.64
C HIS A 90 9.72 8.18 -29.21
N LYS A 91 9.09 7.30 -28.43
CA LYS A 91 7.90 6.52 -28.79
C LYS A 91 6.99 6.50 -27.57
N ARG A 92 5.67 6.60 -27.81
CA ARG A 92 4.68 6.43 -26.73
C ARG A 92 4.49 4.95 -26.44
N ILE A 93 5.31 4.44 -25.55
CA ILE A 93 5.24 3.07 -25.04
C ILE A 93 4.26 3.03 -23.85
N HIS A 94 4.25 4.09 -23.03
CA HIS A 94 3.42 4.23 -21.84
C HIS A 94 2.44 5.41 -21.93
N GLY A 95 1.55 5.54 -20.95
CA GLY A 95 0.70 6.70 -20.76
C GLY A 95 1.50 8.00 -20.59
N ARG A 96 0.83 9.15 -20.71
CA ARG A 96 1.40 10.41 -20.22
C ARG A 96 1.21 10.44 -18.71
N TYR A 97 2.00 11.25 -18.01
CA TYR A 97 1.77 11.53 -16.60
C TYR A 97 0.31 11.94 -16.38
N ASP A 98 -0.45 11.16 -15.61
CA ASP A 98 -1.83 11.48 -15.24
C ASP A 98 -1.92 11.78 -13.72
N PRO A 99 -2.14 13.06 -13.34
CA PRO A 99 -2.37 13.42 -11.95
C PRO A 99 -3.56 12.69 -11.30
N GLU A 100 -4.55 12.25 -12.09
CA GLU A 100 -5.67 11.48 -11.58
C GLU A 100 -5.25 10.07 -11.12
N ASP A 101 -4.25 9.45 -11.74
CA ASP A 101 -3.76 8.13 -11.30
C ASP A 101 -3.10 8.24 -9.94
N VAL A 102 -2.30 9.29 -9.71
CA VAL A 102 -1.73 9.61 -8.39
C VAL A 102 -2.83 9.83 -7.34
N LYS A 103 -3.90 10.53 -7.72
CA LYS A 103 -5.04 10.79 -6.82
C LYS A 103 -5.79 9.50 -6.46
N TYR A 104 -5.99 8.59 -7.41
CA TYR A 104 -6.63 7.30 -7.13
C TYR A 104 -5.73 6.37 -6.32
N ASN A 105 -4.42 6.36 -6.58
CA ASN A 105 -3.44 5.70 -5.72
C ASN A 105 -3.54 6.20 -4.27
N LEU A 106 -3.59 7.53 -4.09
CA LEU A 106 -3.77 8.16 -2.78
C LEU A 106 -5.12 7.78 -2.13
N LYS A 107 -6.23 7.71 -2.89
CA LYS A 107 -7.51 7.22 -2.36
C LYS A 107 -7.39 5.78 -1.83
N GLY A 108 -6.68 4.90 -2.53
CA GLY A 108 -6.39 3.54 -2.07
C GLY A 108 -5.65 3.53 -0.73
N LEU A 109 -4.58 4.33 -0.62
CA LEU A 109 -3.78 4.47 0.59
C LEU A 109 -4.60 5.01 1.79
N ILE A 110 -5.38 6.08 1.56
CA ILE A 110 -6.24 6.67 2.60
C ILE A 110 -7.30 5.68 3.05
N THR A 111 -7.95 4.99 2.11
CA THR A 111 -8.98 3.99 2.40
C THR A 111 -8.42 2.87 3.29
N PHE A 112 -7.24 2.35 2.95
CA PHE A 112 -6.59 1.34 3.80
C PHE A 112 -6.26 1.91 5.19
N SER A 113 -5.72 3.13 5.24
CA SER A 113 -5.32 3.78 6.50
C SER A 113 -6.52 4.00 7.43
N ALA A 114 -7.69 4.37 6.89
CA ALA A 114 -8.92 4.51 7.66
C ALA A 114 -9.36 3.17 8.28
N ILE A 115 -9.31 2.08 7.51
CA ILE A 115 -9.65 0.72 8.00
C ILE A 115 -8.65 0.29 9.08
N TRP A 116 -7.36 0.47 8.82
CA TRP A 116 -6.29 0.10 9.74
C TRP A 116 -6.38 0.87 11.07
N PHE A 117 -6.66 2.17 11.02
CA PHE A 117 -6.84 3.01 12.20
C PHE A 117 -8.05 2.57 13.02
N SER A 118 -9.18 2.31 12.36
CA SER A 118 -10.39 1.78 13.00
C SER A 118 -10.11 0.46 13.73
N TYR A 119 -9.38 -0.45 13.09
CA TYR A 119 -8.94 -1.72 13.70
C TYR A 119 -8.08 -1.50 14.96
N ILE A 120 -7.15 -0.54 14.93
CA ILE A 120 -6.30 -0.25 16.09
C ILE A 120 -7.09 0.34 17.25
N VAL A 121 -8.00 1.26 16.98
CA VAL A 121 -8.86 1.87 18.00
C VAL A 121 -9.70 0.79 18.69
N ILE A 122 -10.38 -0.06 17.92
CA ILE A 122 -11.18 -1.17 18.46
C ILE A 122 -10.32 -2.10 19.32
N ARG A 123 -9.15 -2.49 18.82
CA ARG A 123 -8.22 -3.37 19.56
C ARG A 123 -7.74 -2.73 20.87
N PHE A 124 -7.49 -1.43 20.88
CA PHE A 124 -7.09 -0.70 22.07
C PHE A 124 -8.22 -0.62 23.10
N MET A 125 -9.45 -0.34 22.66
CA MET A 125 -10.64 -0.36 23.52
C MET A 125 -10.85 -1.72 24.18
N ASN A 126 -10.79 -2.81 23.40
CA ASN A 126 -10.95 -4.17 23.92
C ASN A 126 -9.88 -4.53 24.95
N LYS A 127 -8.61 -4.17 24.71
CA LYS A 127 -7.53 -4.39 25.68
C LYS A 127 -7.76 -3.64 26.99
N LYS A 128 -8.26 -2.41 26.90
CA LYS A 128 -8.58 -1.58 28.09
C LYS A 128 -9.72 -2.20 28.91
N LEU A 129 -10.74 -2.75 28.26
CA LEU A 129 -11.86 -3.41 28.93
C LEU A 129 -11.41 -4.67 29.69
N VAL A 130 -10.65 -5.55 29.03
CA VAL A 130 -10.12 -6.78 29.67
C VAL A 130 -9.24 -6.45 30.88
N LEU A 131 -8.38 -5.44 30.79
CA LEU A 131 -7.55 -5.02 31.92
C LEU A 131 -8.37 -4.46 33.09
N LYS A 132 -9.52 -3.84 32.82
CA LYS A 132 -10.43 -3.32 33.85
C LYS A 132 -11.11 -4.48 34.61
N GLU A 133 -11.58 -5.49 33.89
CA GLU A 133 -12.18 -6.69 34.49
C GLU A 133 -11.21 -7.44 35.40
N ILE A 134 -9.96 -7.66 34.94
CA ILE A 134 -8.92 -8.34 35.74
C ILE A 134 -8.60 -7.59 37.04
N LYS A 135 -8.63 -6.24 37.03
CA LYS A 135 -8.42 -5.45 38.25
C LYS A 135 -9.58 -5.59 39.22
N SER A 136 -10.81 -5.55 38.73
CA SER A 136 -12.02 -5.69 39.55
C SER A 136 -12.16 -7.06 40.24
N GLN A 137 -11.51 -8.11 39.73
CA GLN A 137 -11.50 -9.45 40.36
C GLN A 137 -10.40 -9.63 41.41
N LYS A 138 -9.46 -8.68 41.52
CA LYS A 138 -8.34 -8.73 42.47
C LYS A 138 -8.54 -7.82 43.69
N GLU A 139 -9.59 -6.99 43.67
CA GLU A 139 -10.06 -6.16 44.77
C GLU A 139 -11.23 -6.86 45.48
#